data_AF-A0A2V9UK42-F1
#
_entry.id   AF-A0A2V9UK42-F1
#
_cell.length_a   1.000
_cell.length_b   1.000
_cell.length_c   1.000
_cell.angle_alpha   90.00
_cell.angle_beta   90.00
_cell.angle_gamma   90.00
#
_symmetry.space_group_name_H-M   'P 1'
#
loop_
_entity.id
_entity.type
_entity.pdbx_description
1 polymer ?
#
loop_
_entity_poly.entity_id
_entity_poly.type
_entity_poly.pdbx_seq_one_letter_code
_entity_poly.pdbx_strand_id
1 'polypeptide(L)'
;MWHGFLRDATGNYTILDAPNAGTGINQGTFAKLINANGQIAGYYADANTVYHGFIRDQFGNYSSFDAPGSGTQAFLGTQPAGLNAAGEIAGYYFDNSFNTHAFVRDTSGNVTSFDVPTSTITSSVSINDSGKILGAWAGTAQTNGFLRDSAGHLTTFSVPITNTGTFPSNINNHGHVTGLYGDSKSVARQHSRAQQVGQLARIHLV
;
A
#
# COMPACT_ATOMS: atom_id res chain seq x y z
N MET A 1 -18.90 10.41 -1.10
CA MET A 1 -17.92 10.32 -2.20
C MET A 1 -16.66 11.08 -1.82
N TRP A 2 -15.50 10.48 -2.09
CA TRP A 2 -14.18 11.09 -1.92
C TRP A 2 -13.61 11.49 -3.29
N HIS A 3 -12.94 12.63 -3.33
CA HIS A 3 -12.23 13.11 -4.53
C HIS A 3 -10.75 13.26 -4.20
N GLY A 4 -9.89 12.85 -5.13
CA GLY A 4 -8.47 13.18 -5.02
C GLY A 4 -8.21 14.62 -5.44
N PHE A 5 -7.09 15.19 -5.01
CA PHE A 5 -6.64 16.48 -5.52
C PHE A 5 -5.12 16.46 -5.77
N LEU A 6 -4.70 17.25 -6.75
CA LEU A 6 -3.31 17.67 -6.93
C LEU A 6 -3.27 19.19 -6.73
N ARG A 7 -2.36 19.67 -5.90
CA ARG A 7 -2.07 21.10 -5.75
C ARG A 7 -0.70 21.40 -6.32
N ASP A 8 -0.61 22.33 -7.26
CA ASP A 8 0.68 22.77 -7.77
C ASP A 8 1.38 23.75 -6.81
N ALA A 9 2.63 24.11 -7.13
CA ALA A 9 3.44 25.00 -6.29
C ALA A 9 2.87 26.43 -6.22
N THR A 10 2.15 26.87 -7.25
CA THR A 10 1.49 28.18 -7.30
C THR A 10 0.15 28.19 -6.56
N GLY A 11 -0.38 27.02 -6.25
CA GLY A 11 -1.61 26.82 -5.49
C GLY A 11 -2.85 26.50 -6.31
N ASN A 12 -2.72 26.20 -7.60
CA ASN A 12 -3.86 25.71 -8.38
C ASN A 12 -4.17 24.26 -8.01
N TYR A 13 -5.46 23.94 -7.99
CA TYR A 13 -5.96 22.61 -7.69
C TYR A 13 -6.48 21.93 -8.96
N THR A 14 -6.07 20.69 -9.16
CA THR A 14 -6.68 19.76 -10.12
C THR A 14 -7.43 18.70 -9.35
N ILE A 15 -8.71 18.50 -9.66
CA ILE A 15 -9.50 17.40 -9.10
C ILE A 15 -9.12 16.11 -9.81
N LEU A 16 -8.93 15.06 -9.02
CA LEU A 16 -8.52 13.74 -9.49
C LEU A 16 -9.66 12.76 -9.22
N ASP A 17 -10.40 12.44 -10.28
CA ASP A 17 -11.45 11.44 -10.27
C ASP A 17 -11.08 10.30 -11.21
N ALA A 18 -10.76 9.14 -10.64
CA ALA A 18 -10.54 7.93 -11.42
C ALA A 18 -11.85 7.56 -12.16
N PRO A 19 -11.80 7.18 -13.46
CA PRO A 19 -12.99 7.02 -14.28
C PRO A 19 -14.03 6.02 -13.75
N ASN A 20 -13.58 5.01 -13.00
CA ASN A 20 -14.43 3.93 -12.49
C ASN A 20 -14.74 4.07 -10.98
N ALA A 21 -14.44 5.22 -10.38
CA ALA A 21 -14.75 5.49 -8.99
C ALA A 21 -16.27 5.56 -8.78
N GLY A 22 -16.76 4.95 -7.70
CA GLY A 22 -18.14 5.07 -7.28
C GLY A 22 -18.46 6.45 -6.72
N THR A 23 -19.72 6.84 -6.78
CA THR A 23 -20.20 8.18 -6.38
C THR A 23 -20.98 8.17 -5.05
N GLY A 24 -21.10 7.01 -4.40
CA GLY A 24 -21.82 6.84 -3.15
C GLY A 24 -21.07 7.27 -1.89
N ILE A 25 -21.67 6.95 -0.72
CA ILE A 25 -21.02 7.06 0.58
C ILE A 25 -19.86 6.06 0.63
N ASN A 26 -18.70 6.47 1.18
CA ASN A 26 -17.46 5.67 1.25
C ASN A 26 -16.83 5.25 -0.09
N GLN A 27 -17.35 5.71 -1.22
CA GLN A 27 -16.79 5.48 -2.56
C GLN A 27 -15.97 6.68 -3.04
N GLY A 28 -15.21 6.54 -4.12
CA GLY A 28 -14.49 7.65 -4.74
C GLY A 28 -13.00 7.41 -4.93
N THR A 29 -12.24 8.48 -5.18
CA THR A 29 -10.81 8.44 -5.53
C THR A 29 -9.92 8.84 -4.36
N PHE A 30 -8.91 8.01 -4.08
CA PHE A 30 -7.92 8.22 -3.03
C PHE A 30 -6.51 8.32 -3.65
N ALA A 31 -6.12 9.52 -4.07
CA ALA A 31 -4.76 9.80 -4.54
C ALA A 31 -3.79 9.84 -3.34
N LYS A 32 -2.80 8.94 -3.31
CA LYS A 32 -1.92 8.73 -2.13
C LYS A 32 -0.46 9.08 -2.38
N LEU A 33 0.00 8.93 -3.63
CA LEU A 33 1.41 8.90 -3.98
C LEU A 33 1.66 9.82 -5.17
N ILE A 34 2.80 10.49 -5.19
CA ILE A 34 3.27 11.30 -6.33
C ILE A 34 4.79 11.13 -6.46
N ASN A 35 5.29 11.02 -7.69
CA ASN A 35 6.73 10.99 -7.95
C ASN A 35 7.23 12.26 -8.67
N ALA A 36 8.54 12.39 -8.83
CA ALA A 36 9.17 13.56 -9.44
C ALA A 36 8.77 13.79 -10.92
N ASN A 37 8.28 12.74 -11.59
CA ASN A 37 7.77 12.83 -12.96
C ASN A 37 6.29 13.25 -13.03
N GLY A 38 5.68 13.61 -11.90
CA GLY A 38 4.28 14.02 -11.82
C GLY A 38 3.29 12.87 -11.98
N GLN A 39 3.75 11.61 -11.95
CA GLN A 39 2.84 10.47 -11.90
C GLN A 39 2.22 10.38 -10.52
N ILE A 40 0.95 10.03 -10.46
CA ILE A 40 0.17 9.91 -9.22
C ILE A 40 -0.36 8.50 -9.12
N ALA A 41 -0.17 7.85 -7.98
CA ALA A 41 -0.74 6.54 -7.72
C ALA A 41 -1.65 6.56 -6.49
N GLY A 42 -2.62 5.66 -6.48
CA GLY A 42 -3.62 5.58 -5.44
C GLY A 42 -4.58 4.43 -5.70
N TYR A 43 -5.73 4.46 -5.04
CA TYR A 43 -6.81 3.54 -5.33
C TYR A 43 -8.14 4.29 -5.44
N TYR A 44 -9.12 3.68 -6.07
CA TYR A 44 -10.50 4.14 -6.00
C TYR A 44 -11.39 3.03 -5.45
N ALA A 45 -12.46 3.43 -4.77
CA ALA A 45 -13.55 2.55 -4.37
C ALA A 45 -14.66 2.66 -5.44
N ASP A 46 -15.00 1.53 -6.06
CA ASP A 46 -16.04 1.46 -7.10
C ASP A 46 -17.47 1.54 -6.52
N ALA A 47 -18.48 1.33 -7.35
CA ALA A 47 -19.89 1.33 -6.91
C ALA A 47 -20.24 0.23 -5.88
N ASN A 48 -19.42 -0.83 -5.80
CA ASN A 48 -19.55 -1.91 -4.82
C ASN A 48 -18.63 -1.70 -3.59
N THR A 49 -17.92 -0.57 -3.53
CA THR A 49 -16.91 -0.26 -2.51
C THR A 49 -15.72 -1.24 -2.53
N VAL A 50 -15.42 -1.83 -3.68
CA VAL A 50 -14.20 -2.62 -3.92
C VAL A 50 -13.07 -1.67 -4.29
N TYR A 51 -11.87 -1.90 -3.75
CA TYR A 51 -10.70 -1.07 -4.01
C TYR A 51 -9.93 -1.56 -5.23
N HIS A 52 -9.63 -0.64 -6.13
CA HIS A 52 -8.84 -0.87 -7.33
C HIS A 52 -7.66 0.10 -7.36
N GLY A 53 -6.47 -0.39 -7.69
CA GLY A 53 -5.29 0.45 -7.86
C GLY A 53 -5.40 1.31 -9.12
N PHE A 54 -4.78 2.49 -9.11
CA PHE A 54 -4.57 3.27 -10.32
C PHE A 54 -3.21 3.95 -10.33
N ILE A 55 -2.72 4.23 -11.53
CA ILE A 55 -1.69 5.23 -11.81
C ILE A 55 -2.24 6.25 -12.80
N ARG A 56 -1.97 7.52 -12.57
CA ARG A 56 -2.27 8.64 -13.45
C ARG A 56 -0.95 9.21 -13.95
N ASP A 57 -0.80 9.36 -15.26
CA ASP A 57 0.38 10.01 -15.83
C ASP A 57 0.33 11.54 -15.68
N GLN A 58 1.42 12.21 -16.07
CA GLN A 58 1.53 13.67 -16.03
C GLN A 58 0.54 14.39 -16.96
N PHE A 59 0.03 13.70 -17.99
CA PHE A 59 -0.93 14.23 -18.96
C PHE A 59 -2.39 14.03 -18.51
N GLY A 60 -2.60 13.25 -17.45
CA GLY A 60 -3.89 12.97 -16.85
C GLY A 60 -4.60 11.71 -17.32
N ASN A 61 -3.90 10.82 -18.02
CA ASN A 61 -4.43 9.52 -18.37
C ASN A 61 -4.35 8.59 -17.16
N TYR A 62 -5.47 7.92 -16.86
CA TYR A 62 -5.55 6.92 -15.80
C TYR A 62 -5.35 5.51 -16.37
N SER A 63 -4.65 4.68 -15.61
CA SER A 63 -4.54 3.24 -15.82
C SER A 63 -4.87 2.54 -14.51
N SER A 64 -6.00 1.83 -14.48
CA SER A 64 -6.41 1.01 -13.35
C SER A 64 -5.73 -0.35 -13.38
N PHE A 65 -5.59 -0.98 -12.22
CA PHE A 65 -5.05 -2.34 -12.09
C PHE A 65 -5.53 -3.00 -10.79
N ASP A 66 -5.61 -4.33 -10.84
CA ASP A 66 -5.88 -5.18 -9.69
C ASP A 66 -4.75 -6.18 -9.49
N ALA A 67 -4.40 -6.45 -8.23
CA ALA A 67 -3.46 -7.50 -7.90
C ALA A 67 -4.08 -8.88 -8.17
N PRO A 68 -3.30 -9.87 -8.65
CA PRO A 68 -3.81 -11.22 -8.85
C PRO A 68 -4.32 -11.81 -7.53
N GLY A 69 -5.60 -12.17 -7.48
CA GLY A 69 -6.24 -12.70 -6.28
C GLY A 69 -6.79 -11.65 -5.31
N SER A 70 -6.83 -10.37 -5.70
CA SER A 70 -7.49 -9.34 -4.90
C SER A 70 -8.98 -9.64 -4.72
N GLY A 71 -9.48 -9.42 -3.51
CA GLY A 71 -10.87 -9.65 -3.14
C GLY A 71 -11.83 -8.70 -3.86
N THR A 72 -13.06 -9.17 -4.06
CA THR A 72 -14.10 -8.50 -4.86
C THR A 72 -15.32 -8.12 -4.01
N GLN A 73 -15.20 -8.19 -2.68
CA GLN A 73 -16.23 -7.75 -1.75
C GLN A 73 -15.92 -6.34 -1.23
N ALA A 74 -16.92 -5.67 -0.69
CA ALA A 74 -16.79 -4.33 -0.16
C ALA A 74 -15.63 -4.22 0.85
N PHE A 75 -14.86 -3.15 0.73
CA PHE A 75 -13.68 -2.81 1.52
C PHE A 75 -12.46 -3.74 1.34
N LEU A 76 -12.47 -4.61 0.33
CA LEU A 76 -11.33 -5.42 -0.09
C LEU A 76 -10.68 -4.85 -1.35
N GLY A 77 -9.62 -5.49 -1.83
CA GLY A 77 -9.00 -5.16 -3.11
C GLY A 77 -7.63 -4.52 -2.99
N THR A 78 -7.21 -3.85 -4.06
CA THR A 78 -5.82 -3.45 -4.34
C THR A 78 -5.51 -2.05 -3.83
N GLN A 79 -4.45 -1.89 -3.04
CA GLN A 79 -4.05 -0.61 -2.44
C GLN A 79 -2.55 -0.32 -2.59
N PRO A 80 -2.16 0.68 -3.40
CA PRO A 80 -0.78 1.16 -3.46
C PRO A 80 -0.28 1.78 -2.14
N ALA A 81 0.99 1.53 -1.84
CA ALA A 81 1.70 2.04 -0.67
C ALA A 81 3.01 2.79 -1.03
N GLY A 82 3.65 2.45 -2.15
CA GLY A 82 4.84 3.15 -2.64
C GLY A 82 4.86 3.27 -4.16
N LEU A 83 5.48 4.35 -4.64
CA LEU A 83 5.68 4.67 -6.05
C LEU A 83 7.10 5.22 -6.18
N ASN A 84 7.91 4.65 -7.07
CA ASN A 84 9.28 5.16 -7.31
C ASN A 84 9.36 6.06 -8.55
N ALA A 85 10.55 6.63 -8.81
CA ALA A 85 10.77 7.51 -9.95
C ALA A 85 10.56 6.83 -11.32
N ALA A 86 10.77 5.52 -11.43
CA ALA A 86 10.53 4.78 -12.67
C ALA A 86 9.03 4.54 -12.95
N GLY A 87 8.16 4.73 -11.96
CA GLY A 87 6.74 4.43 -12.06
C GLY A 87 6.36 3.02 -11.62
N GLU A 88 7.28 2.28 -10.97
CA GLU A 88 6.95 1.02 -10.32
C GLU A 88 6.18 1.29 -9.03
N ILE A 89 5.21 0.42 -8.74
CA ILE A 89 4.33 0.55 -7.57
C ILE A 89 4.45 -0.68 -6.71
N ALA A 90 4.60 -0.49 -5.40
CA ALA A 90 4.46 -1.55 -4.41
C ALA A 90 3.24 -1.28 -3.53
N GLY A 91 2.59 -2.33 -3.08
CA GLY A 91 1.44 -2.21 -2.19
C GLY A 91 1.00 -3.53 -1.61
N TYR A 92 -0.24 -3.54 -1.13
CA TYR A 92 -0.88 -4.71 -0.58
C TYR A 92 -2.32 -4.82 -1.09
N TYR A 93 -2.91 -6.00 -0.93
CA TYR A 93 -4.32 -6.21 -1.19
C TYR A 93 -4.94 -7.13 -0.14
N PHE A 94 -6.24 -7.02 0.02
CA PHE A 94 -7.03 -8.00 0.77
C PHE A 94 -7.65 -9.00 -0.21
N ASP A 95 -7.48 -10.30 0.03
CA ASP A 95 -8.18 -11.36 -0.69
C ASP A 95 -9.63 -11.52 -0.19
N ASN A 96 -10.41 -12.41 -0.80
CA ASN A 96 -11.80 -12.70 -0.38
C ASN A 96 -11.93 -13.35 1.02
N SER A 97 -10.81 -13.78 1.61
CA SER A 97 -10.73 -14.32 2.97
C SER A 97 -10.18 -13.29 3.98
N PHE A 98 -10.06 -12.02 3.58
CA PHE A 98 -9.51 -10.92 4.38
C PHE A 98 -8.03 -11.07 4.74
N ASN A 99 -7.31 -11.97 4.07
CA ASN A 99 -5.86 -12.08 4.21
C ASN A 99 -5.18 -10.95 3.45
N THR A 100 -4.05 -10.48 4.00
CA THR A 100 -3.26 -9.40 3.38
C THR A 100 -2.06 -9.97 2.67
N HIS A 101 -1.94 -9.63 1.39
CA HIS A 101 -0.85 -10.04 0.51
C HIS A 101 -0.13 -8.82 -0.06
N ALA A 102 1.14 -8.97 -0.42
CA ALA A 102 1.89 -7.91 -1.07
C ALA A 102 1.85 -8.04 -2.60
N PHE A 103 2.03 -6.91 -3.29
CA PHE A 103 2.22 -6.90 -4.73
C PHE A 103 3.28 -5.89 -5.16
N VAL A 104 3.81 -6.09 -6.36
CA VAL A 104 4.56 -5.12 -7.15
C VAL A 104 3.94 -5.00 -8.53
N ARG A 105 3.81 -3.78 -9.05
CA ARG A 105 3.44 -3.47 -10.43
C ARG A 105 4.65 -2.85 -11.13
N ASP A 106 5.06 -3.45 -12.24
CA ASP A 106 6.16 -2.93 -13.06
C ASP A 106 5.72 -1.76 -13.96
N THR A 107 6.69 -1.17 -14.67
CA THR A 107 6.44 -0.02 -15.57
C THR A 107 5.62 -0.38 -16.81
N SER A 108 5.58 -1.67 -17.18
CA SER A 108 4.75 -2.19 -18.27
C SER A 108 3.31 -2.47 -17.81
N GLY A 109 3.07 -2.41 -16.50
CA GLY A 109 1.78 -2.63 -15.88
C GLY A 109 1.49 -4.05 -15.44
N ASN A 110 2.46 -4.96 -15.51
CA ASN A 110 2.31 -6.31 -14.97
C ASN A 110 2.29 -6.25 -13.45
N VAL A 111 1.32 -6.94 -12.83
CA VAL A 111 1.19 -7.00 -11.37
C VAL A 111 1.56 -8.41 -10.90
N THR A 112 2.52 -8.48 -9.98
CA THR A 112 2.98 -9.72 -9.35
C THR A 112 2.64 -9.68 -7.87
N SER A 113 1.85 -10.64 -7.40
CA SER A 113 1.63 -10.88 -5.97
C SER A 113 2.75 -11.72 -5.38
N PHE A 114 3.05 -11.52 -4.10
CA PHE A 114 4.03 -12.32 -3.36
C PHE A 114 3.74 -12.29 -1.86
N ASP A 115 4.17 -13.35 -1.18
CA ASP A 115 4.11 -13.47 0.28
C ASP A 115 5.47 -13.89 0.84
N VAL A 116 5.75 -13.47 2.07
CA VAL A 116 6.84 -14.06 2.85
C VAL A 116 6.43 -15.50 3.20
N PRO A 117 7.29 -16.52 2.98
CA PRO A 117 6.98 -17.90 3.32
C PRO A 117 6.51 -18.03 4.77
N THR A 118 5.44 -18.80 5.02
CA THR A 118 4.81 -19.04 6.33
C THR A 118 4.10 -17.84 6.97
N SER A 119 4.04 -16.69 6.29
CA SER A 119 3.28 -15.54 6.77
C SER A 119 1.77 -15.77 6.70
N THR A 120 1.03 -15.14 7.61
CA THR A 120 -0.42 -14.94 7.52
C THR A 120 -0.77 -13.55 7.00
N ILE A 121 0.19 -12.63 7.05
CA ILE A 121 0.10 -11.26 6.56
C ILE A 121 1.43 -10.93 5.89
N THR A 122 1.39 -10.49 4.63
CA THR A 122 2.51 -9.79 3.97
C THR A 122 2.01 -8.46 3.42
N SER A 123 2.64 -7.36 3.79
CA SER A 123 2.23 -6.01 3.37
C SER A 123 3.43 -5.17 2.96
N SER A 124 3.48 -4.73 1.70
CA SER A 124 4.47 -3.76 1.25
C SER A 124 4.14 -2.37 1.79
N VAL A 125 5.16 -1.67 2.27
CA VAL A 125 5.04 -0.35 2.89
C VAL A 125 5.66 0.74 2.01
N SER A 126 6.77 0.46 1.34
CA SER A 126 7.44 1.43 0.46
C SER A 126 8.31 0.76 -0.59
N ILE A 127 8.69 1.51 -1.61
CA ILE A 127 9.62 1.12 -2.68
C ILE A 127 10.61 2.27 -2.90
N ASN A 128 11.88 1.96 -3.13
CA ASN A 128 12.90 2.97 -3.48
C ASN A 128 13.14 3.02 -5.01
N ASP A 129 13.96 3.97 -5.47
CA ASP A 129 14.23 4.15 -6.91
C ASP A 129 15.10 3.03 -7.53
N SER A 130 15.69 2.17 -6.69
CA SER A 130 16.35 0.94 -7.16
C SER A 130 15.40 -0.26 -7.28
N GLY A 131 14.10 -0.06 -7.06
CA GLY A 131 13.08 -1.12 -7.11
C GLY A 131 13.07 -2.04 -5.88
N LYS A 132 13.82 -1.72 -4.81
CA LYS A 132 13.77 -2.48 -3.55
C LYS A 132 12.50 -2.14 -2.79
N ILE A 133 11.77 -3.16 -2.39
CA ILE A 133 10.51 -3.03 -1.65
C ILE A 133 10.77 -3.35 -0.20
N LEU A 134 10.29 -2.47 0.68
CA LEU A 134 10.26 -2.67 2.12
C LEU A 134 8.84 -2.96 2.55
N GLY A 135 8.66 -3.92 3.43
CA GLY A 135 7.36 -4.19 4.02
C GLY A 135 7.42 -4.87 5.37
N ALA A 136 6.24 -5.14 5.90
CA ALA A 136 6.04 -5.87 7.14
C ALA A 136 5.33 -7.20 6.86
N TRP A 137 5.66 -8.21 7.64
CA TRP A 137 4.98 -9.49 7.60
C TRP A 137 4.74 -10.01 9.01
N ALA A 138 3.71 -10.82 9.19
CA ALA A 138 3.42 -11.50 10.45
C ALA A 138 3.06 -12.96 10.19
N GLY A 139 3.48 -13.83 11.12
CA GLY A 139 2.96 -15.18 11.28
C GLY A 139 2.16 -15.25 12.59
N THR A 140 2.36 -16.30 13.38
CA THR A 140 1.64 -16.51 14.65
C THR A 140 2.21 -15.74 15.87
N ALA A 141 3.45 -15.25 15.80
CA ALA A 141 4.16 -14.74 16.97
C ALA A 141 4.34 -13.22 16.99
N GLN A 142 5.04 -12.66 16.00
CA GLN A 142 5.41 -11.24 15.98
C GLN A 142 5.40 -10.67 14.55
N THR A 143 5.23 -9.35 14.45
CA THR A 143 5.46 -8.62 13.19
C THR A 143 6.96 -8.43 12.96
N ASN A 144 7.40 -8.67 11.73
CA ASN A 144 8.79 -8.54 11.30
C ASN A 144 8.86 -7.68 10.03
N GLY A 145 10.05 -7.21 9.70
CA GLY A 145 10.32 -6.55 8.42
C GLY A 145 10.72 -7.54 7.34
N PHE A 146 10.51 -7.15 6.08
CA PHE A 146 11.12 -7.79 4.92
C PHE A 146 11.63 -6.75 3.91
N LEU A 147 12.62 -7.15 3.13
CA LEU A 147 13.07 -6.50 1.90
C LEU A 147 12.84 -7.46 0.73
N ARG A 148 12.32 -6.96 -0.39
CA ARG A 148 12.30 -7.65 -1.68
C ARG A 148 13.24 -6.92 -2.64
N ASP A 149 14.16 -7.65 -3.28
CA ASP A 149 14.99 -7.08 -4.35
C ASP A 149 14.26 -7.07 -5.71
N SER A 150 14.90 -6.50 -6.74
CA SER A 150 14.35 -6.42 -8.08
C SER A 150 14.23 -7.79 -8.78
N ALA A 151 15.04 -8.78 -8.37
CA ALA A 151 14.95 -10.16 -8.84
C ALA A 151 13.84 -10.96 -8.12
N GLY A 152 13.28 -10.41 -7.03
CA GLY A 152 12.20 -10.99 -6.26
C GLY A 152 12.64 -11.80 -5.04
N HIS A 153 13.92 -11.78 -4.67
CA HIS A 153 14.38 -12.42 -3.44
C HIS A 153 13.90 -11.65 -2.21
N LEU A 154 13.43 -12.41 -1.21
CA LEU A 154 12.98 -11.88 0.06
C LEU A 154 14.05 -12.07 1.14
N THR A 155 14.36 -11.01 1.87
CA THR A 155 15.18 -11.03 3.09
C THR A 155 14.33 -10.53 4.25
N THR A 156 14.21 -11.31 5.32
CA THR A 156 13.46 -10.90 6.52
C THR A 156 14.39 -10.37 7.60
N PHE A 157 13.88 -9.49 8.45
CA PHE A 157 14.64 -8.94 9.57
C PHE A 157 13.74 -8.56 10.75
N SER A 158 14.34 -8.47 11.92
CA SER A 158 13.74 -7.91 13.14
C SER A 158 14.77 -7.03 13.84
N VAL A 159 14.32 -6.09 14.67
CA VAL A 159 15.23 -5.33 15.53
C VAL A 159 15.88 -6.31 16.53
N PRO A 160 17.23 -6.32 16.67
CA PRO A 160 17.94 -7.36 17.43
C PRO A 160 17.93 -7.10 18.95
N ILE A 161 16.75 -6.85 19.50
CA ILE A 161 16.48 -6.66 20.93
C ILE A 161 15.17 -7.37 21.28
N THR A 162 14.93 -7.62 22.57
CA THR A 162 13.61 -8.12 23.01
C THR A 162 12.53 -7.10 22.67
N ASN A 163 11.66 -7.46 21.73
CA ASN A 163 10.60 -6.60 21.22
C ASN A 163 9.31 -7.40 20.99
N THR A 164 8.19 -6.68 20.90
CA THR A 164 6.86 -7.22 20.58
C THR A 164 6.52 -7.10 19.09
N GLY A 165 7.44 -6.59 18.28
CA GLY A 165 7.32 -6.45 16.84
C GLY A 165 8.25 -5.40 16.24
N THR A 166 8.59 -5.57 14.97
CA THR A 166 9.35 -4.63 14.12
C THR A 166 8.44 -4.09 13.03
N PHE A 167 8.28 -2.77 12.97
CA PHE A 167 7.37 -2.08 12.05
C PHE A 167 8.16 -1.10 11.17
N PRO A 168 8.65 -1.56 10.01
CA PRO A 168 9.36 -0.69 9.08
C PRO A 168 8.40 0.34 8.45
N SER A 169 8.92 1.53 8.15
CA SER A 169 8.14 2.65 7.62
C SER A 169 8.66 3.22 6.29
N ASN A 170 9.96 3.22 6.06
CA ASN A 170 10.53 3.80 4.85
C ASN A 170 11.92 3.24 4.51
N ILE A 171 12.27 3.26 3.23
CA ILE A 171 13.57 2.84 2.69
C ILE A 171 14.12 3.92 1.76
N ASN A 172 15.42 4.23 1.87
CA ASN A 172 16.10 5.12 0.92
C ASN A 172 16.82 4.34 -0.21
N ASN A 173 17.39 5.05 -1.18
CA ASN A 173 18.10 4.43 -2.32
C ASN A 173 19.40 3.68 -1.95
N HIS A 174 19.94 3.91 -0.73
CA HIS A 174 21.07 3.13 -0.21
C HIS A 174 20.61 1.83 0.48
N GLY A 175 19.30 1.60 0.59
CA GLY A 175 18.73 0.46 1.31
C GLY A 175 18.68 0.65 2.83
N HIS A 176 18.91 1.86 3.35
CA HIS A 176 18.70 2.15 4.77
C HIS A 176 17.21 2.24 5.07
N VAL A 177 16.82 1.59 6.17
CA VAL A 177 15.43 1.45 6.59
C VAL A 177 15.19 2.23 7.89
N THR A 178 14.07 2.93 7.97
CA THR A 178 13.55 3.49 9.23
C THR A 178 12.29 2.74 9.66
N GLY A 179 11.94 2.85 10.95
CA GLY A 179 10.79 2.18 11.53
C GLY A 179 10.72 2.34 13.04
N LEU A 180 9.85 1.57 13.67
CA LEU A 180 9.71 1.48 15.12
C LEU A 180 9.67 0.02 15.56
N TYR A 181 9.96 -0.21 16.84
CA TYR A 181 9.74 -1.49 17.50
C TYR A 181 8.91 -1.28 18.77
N GLY A 182 8.16 -2.31 19.17
CA GLY A 182 7.45 -2.31 20.45
C GLY A 182 8.27 -3.01 21.53
N ASP A 183 8.28 -2.50 22.75
CA ASP A 183 8.78 -3.20 23.95
C ASP A 183 7.61 -3.69 24.83
N SER A 184 7.91 -4.25 26.01
CA SER A 184 6.89 -4.70 26.96
C SER A 184 6.05 -3.58 27.59
N LYS A 185 6.51 -2.32 27.48
CA LYS A 185 5.83 -1.11 27.98
C LYS A 185 5.11 -0.35 26.87
N SER A 186 5.23 -0.81 25.63
CA SER A 186 4.49 -0.34 24.48
C SER A 186 3.06 -0.86 24.59
N VAL A 187 2.36 -0.46 25.65
CA VAL A 187 0.97 -0.82 25.91
C VAL A 187 0.14 -0.25 24.75
N ALA A 188 -0.26 -1.12 23.82
CA ALA A 188 -1.43 -1.01 22.94
C ALA A 188 -1.78 0.37 22.33
N ARG A 189 -0.81 1.25 22.04
CA ARG A 189 -1.05 2.49 21.27
C ARG A 189 -0.71 2.37 19.79
N GLN A 190 -0.92 1.19 19.20
CA GLN A 190 -0.83 0.99 17.75
C GLN A 190 -2.19 0.97 17.02
N HIS A 191 -3.25 1.48 17.67
CA HIS A 191 -4.56 1.66 17.03
C HIS A 191 -4.67 2.95 16.18
N SER A 192 -3.67 3.27 15.35
CA SER A 192 -3.84 4.43 14.43
C SER A 192 -3.10 4.41 13.10
N ARG A 193 -2.24 3.42 12.78
CA ARG A 193 -1.67 3.31 11.42
C ARG A 193 -1.70 1.94 10.78
N ALA A 194 -1.59 0.85 11.53
CA ALA A 194 -1.98 -0.48 11.00
C ALA A 194 -3.48 -0.51 10.62
N GLN A 195 -4.28 0.36 11.25
CA GLN A 195 -5.69 0.59 10.92
C GLN A 195 -5.92 1.59 9.77
N GLN A 196 -4.90 2.32 9.30
CA GLN A 196 -5.00 3.03 8.02
C GLN A 196 -4.75 2.11 6.82
N VAL A 197 -4.25 0.90 7.09
CA VAL A 197 -4.06 -0.17 6.11
C VAL A 197 -5.28 -1.11 6.06
N GLY A 198 -6.13 -1.14 7.11
CA GLY A 198 -7.27 -2.08 7.18
C GLY A 198 -8.50 -1.67 8.04
N GLN A 199 -8.70 -0.40 8.39
CA GLN A 199 -9.84 0.02 9.20
C GLN A 199 -10.59 1.23 8.62
N LEU A 200 -11.31 0.97 7.53
CA LEU A 200 -12.60 1.62 7.26
C LEU A 200 -13.78 0.62 7.29
N ALA A 201 -13.55 -0.65 7.66
CA ALA A 201 -14.60 -1.69 7.68
C ALA A 201 -15.13 -2.07 9.08
N ARG A 202 -14.76 -1.36 10.16
CA ARG A 202 -15.22 -1.68 11.53
C ARG A 202 -15.72 -0.51 12.38
N ILE A 203 -15.99 0.63 11.78
CA ILE A 203 -16.82 1.68 12.39
C ILE A 203 -17.89 2.00 11.35
N HIS A 204 -19.01 1.26 11.40
CA HIS A 204 -20.37 1.57 10.90
C HIS A 204 -21.23 0.27 10.98
N LEU A 205 -21.22 -0.36 12.17
CA LEU A 205 -22.23 -1.32 12.61
C LEU A 205 -22.78 -0.82 13.95
N VAL A 206 -23.38 0.37 13.92
CA VAL A 206 -24.52 0.79 14.74
C VAL A 206 -25.33 1.75 13.89
#